data_AF-A0A2V5WW17-F1
#
_entry.id   AF-A0A2V5WW17-F1
#
_cell.length_a   1.000
_cell.length_b   1.000
_cell.length_c   1.000
_cell.angle_alpha   90.00
_cell.angle_beta   90.00
_cell.angle_gamma   90.00
#
_symmetry.space_group_name_H-M   'P 1'
#
loop_
_entity.id
_entity.type
_entity.pdbx_description
1 polymer ?
#
loop_
_entity_poly.entity_id
_entity_poly.type
_entity_poly.pdbx_seq_one_letter_code
_entity_poly.pdbx_strand_id
1 'polypeptide(L)'
;MDGLEPHEDVGVHEKNWFDSIRANKKPNADIELAVRAQTVISLAEMAQRLNMTCLFDEKTRKITDGSGKEVKAITYGTLELS
;
A
#
# COMPACT_ATOMS: atom_id res chain seq x y z
N MET A 1 21.50 -3.66 16.99
CA MET A 1 20.67 -3.09 15.91
C MET A 1 19.40 -2.64 16.59
N ASP A 2 19.34 -1.36 16.93
CA ASP A 2 18.21 -0.77 17.63
C ASP A 2 17.34 -0.08 16.56
N GLY A 3 16.03 -0.35 16.54
CA GLY A 3 15.11 0.12 15.48
C GLY A 3 14.81 -0.86 14.33
N LEU A 4 15.20 -2.15 14.45
CA LEU A 4 14.81 -3.22 13.52
C LEU A 4 13.64 -4.08 14.01
N GLU A 5 13.01 -3.73 15.13
CA GLU A 5 11.82 -4.43 15.60
C GLU A 5 10.56 -3.61 15.29
N PRO A 6 9.96 -3.74 14.10
CA PRO A 6 8.56 -3.40 13.93
C PRO A 6 7.79 -4.70 14.12
N HIS A 7 7.22 -4.90 15.31
CA HIS A 7 5.99 -5.67 15.38
C HIS A 7 5.18 -5.17 16.56
N GLU A 8 4.07 -4.51 16.25
CA GLU A 8 2.91 -4.67 17.13
C GLU A 8 2.74 -6.16 17.35
N ASP A 9 2.65 -6.55 18.62
CA ASP A 9 2.42 -7.95 19.01
C ASP A 9 1.17 -8.45 18.25
N VAL A 10 1.30 -9.59 17.55
CA VAL A 10 0.21 -10.19 16.77
C VAL A 10 -1.03 -10.40 17.64
N GLY A 11 -0.84 -10.78 18.91
CA GLY A 11 -1.92 -10.95 19.88
C GLY A 11 -2.66 -9.64 20.20
N VAL A 12 -2.00 -8.48 20.09
CA VAL A 12 -2.66 -7.17 20.22
C VAL A 12 -3.58 -6.89 19.04
N HIS A 13 -3.15 -7.21 17.81
CA HIS A 13 -4.00 -7.10 16.62
C HIS A 13 -5.19 -8.06 16.65
N GLU A 14 -4.97 -9.32 17.03
CA GLU A 14 -6.04 -10.31 17.18
C GLU A 14 -7.06 -9.87 18.22
N LYS A 15 -6.61 -9.41 19.40
CA LYS A 15 -7.50 -8.86 20.42
C LYS A 15 -8.27 -7.65 19.91
N ASN A 16 -7.60 -6.70 19.24
CA ASN A 16 -8.24 -5.53 18.65
C ASN A 16 -9.32 -5.93 17.64
N TRP A 17 -9.06 -6.93 16.81
CA TRP A 17 -10.00 -7.46 15.83
C TRP A 17 -11.26 -8.01 16.51
N PHE A 18 -11.11 -8.91 17.48
CA PHE A 18 -12.26 -9.48 18.20
C PHE A 18 -13.04 -8.43 19.00
N ASP A 19 -12.34 -7.51 19.68
CA ASP A 19 -13.00 -6.43 20.43
C ASP A 19 -13.75 -5.49 19.50
N SER A 20 -13.23 -5.25 18.29
CA SER A 20 -13.86 -4.40 17.28
C SER A 20 -15.14 -5.02 16.73
N ILE A 21 -15.13 -6.34 16.48
CA ILE A 21 -16.33 -7.10 16.09
C ILE A 21 -17.38 -7.02 17.20
N ARG A 22 -17.01 -7.31 18.45
CA ARG A 22 -17.95 -7.34 19.58
C ARG A 22 -18.57 -5.98 19.88
N ALA A 23 -17.79 -4.91 19.75
CA ALA A 23 -18.22 -3.56 20.04
C ALA A 23 -18.74 -2.78 18.82
N ASN A 24 -18.79 -3.41 17.64
CA ASN A 24 -19.14 -2.76 16.36
C ASN A 24 -18.36 -1.45 16.13
N LYS A 25 -17.04 -1.51 16.27
CA LYS A 25 -16.13 -0.37 16.03
C LYS A 25 -15.10 -0.70 14.95
N LYS A 26 -14.46 0.35 14.43
CA LYS A 26 -13.39 0.24 13.43
C LYS A 26 -12.12 -0.38 14.06
N PRO A 27 -11.52 -1.42 13.45
CA PRO A 27 -10.24 -1.97 13.90
C PRO A 27 -9.07 -1.05 13.53
N ASN A 28 -7.92 -1.23 14.18
CA ASN A 28 -6.72 -0.42 13.92
C ASN A 28 -6.18 -0.61 12.49
N ALA A 29 -6.19 -1.87 12.01
CA ALA A 29 -5.74 -2.25 10.67
C ALA A 29 -6.93 -2.48 9.75
N ASP A 30 -7.71 -1.43 9.49
CA ASP A 30 -8.91 -1.51 8.67
C ASP A 30 -8.62 -1.56 7.16
N ILE A 31 -9.68 -1.74 6.37
CA ILE A 31 -9.57 -1.84 4.92
C ILE A 31 -9.04 -0.55 4.26
N GLU A 32 -9.34 0.63 4.80
CA GLU A 32 -8.83 1.88 4.21
C GLU A 32 -7.32 1.98 4.37
N LEU A 33 -6.79 1.61 5.55
CA LEU A 33 -5.35 1.53 5.77
C LEU A 33 -4.70 0.48 4.87
N ALA A 34 -5.31 -0.70 4.73
CA ALA A 34 -4.79 -1.77 3.88
C ALA A 34 -4.69 -1.33 2.41
N VAL A 35 -5.71 -0.64 1.89
CA VAL A 35 -5.70 -0.12 0.51
C VAL A 35 -4.58 0.91 0.31
N ARG A 36 -4.35 1.81 1.29
CA ARG A 36 -3.28 2.80 1.22
C ARG A 36 -1.90 2.14 1.26
N ALA A 37 -1.68 1.21 2.17
CA ALA A 37 -0.43 0.47 2.27
C ALA A 37 -0.10 -0.28 0.97
N GLN A 38 -1.07 -1.03 0.42
CA GLN A 38 -0.90 -1.74 -0.83
C GLN A 38 -0.62 -0.80 -2.01
N THR A 39 -1.27 0.36 -2.04
CA THR A 39 -1.05 1.38 -3.09
C THR A 39 0.38 1.90 -3.05
N VAL A 40 0.90 2.24 -1.87
CA VAL A 40 2.28 2.71 -1.72
C VAL A 40 3.28 1.66 -2.17
N ILE A 41 3.10 0.39 -1.76
CA ILE A 41 3.99 -0.70 -2.16
C ILE A 41 3.98 -0.89 -3.68
N SER A 42 2.79 -0.87 -4.30
CA SER A 42 2.65 -1.02 -5.75
C SER A 42 3.31 0.13 -6.52
N LEU A 43 3.18 1.37 -6.05
CA LEU A 43 3.84 2.53 -6.66
C LEU A 43 5.35 2.51 -6.47
N ALA A 44 5.84 2.06 -5.32
CA ALA A 44 7.28 1.91 -5.08
C ALA A 44 7.91 0.87 -6.03
N GLU A 45 7.20 -0.24 -6.24
CA GLU A 45 7.62 -1.28 -7.17
C GLU A 45 7.63 -0.78 -8.63
N MET A 46 6.57 -0.06 -9.03
CA MET A 46 6.51 0.65 -10.30
C MET A 46 7.65 1.64 -10.49
N ALA A 47 7.89 2.49 -9.49
CA ALA A 47 8.91 3.52 -9.56
C ALA A 47 10.31 2.91 -9.77
N GLN A 48 10.59 1.79 -9.10
CA GLN A 48 11.85 1.08 -9.25
C GLN A 48 11.99 0.42 -10.62
N ARG A 49 10.96 -0.29 -11.12
CA ARG A 49 11.04 -0.98 -12.42
C ARG A 49 11.12 -0.03 -13.60
N LEU A 50 10.39 1.09 -13.53
CA LEU A 50 10.32 2.08 -14.60
C LEU A 50 11.38 3.18 -14.46
N ASN A 51 12.15 3.17 -13.37
CA ASN A 51 13.14 4.19 -13.02
C ASN A 51 12.57 5.63 -13.12
N MET A 52 11.38 5.84 -12.55
CA MET A 52 10.69 7.13 -12.59
C MET A 52 9.88 7.40 -11.33
N THR A 53 9.58 8.67 -11.06
CA THR A 53 8.65 9.04 -9.98
C THR A 53 7.21 8.77 -10.41
N CYS A 54 6.44 8.06 -9.57
CA CYS A 54 5.01 7.85 -9.76
C CYS A 54 4.20 8.77 -8.82
N LEU A 55 3.39 9.66 -9.39
CA LEU A 55 2.42 10.49 -8.66
C LEU A 55 1.05 9.82 -8.75
N PHE A 56 0.35 9.70 -7.62
CA PHE A 56 -0.94 9.02 -7.53
C PHE A 56 -2.06 9.97 -7.06
N ASP A 57 -3.17 9.99 -7.79
CA ASP A 57 -4.39 10.68 -7.39
C ASP A 57 -5.34 9.70 -6.70
N GLU A 58 -5.60 9.89 -5.40
CA GLU A 58 -6.47 9.01 -4.60
C GLU A 58 -7.91 8.95 -5.11
N LYS A 59 -8.44 10.04 -5.69
CA LYS A 59 -9.84 10.11 -6.12
C LYS A 59 -10.06 9.39 -7.45
N THR A 60 -9.19 9.63 -8.41
CA THR A 60 -9.31 9.04 -9.77
C THR A 60 -8.54 7.73 -9.91
N ARG A 61 -7.66 7.42 -8.94
CA ARG A 61 -6.71 6.30 -8.94
C ARG A 61 -5.77 6.31 -10.15
N LYS A 62 -5.54 7.48 -10.75
CA LYS A 62 -4.62 7.67 -11.87
C LYS A 62 -3.19 7.80 -11.37
N ILE A 63 -2.26 7.35 -12.22
CA ILE A 63 -0.83 7.46 -11.98
C ILE A 63 -0.23 8.35 -13.08
N THR A 64 0.58 9.33 -12.70
CA THR A 64 1.30 10.20 -13.64
C THR A 64 2.78 10.25 -13.32
N ASP A 65 3.61 10.56 -14.31
CA ASP A 65 5.02 10.87 -14.09
C ASP A 65 5.22 12.34 -13.65
N GLY A 66 6.48 12.73 -13.40
CA GLY A 66 6.85 14.10 -13.04
C GLY A 66 6.60 15.15 -14.13
N SER A 67 6.29 14.73 -15.36
CA SER A 67 5.92 15.61 -16.48
C SER A 67 4.39 15.75 -16.66
N GLY A 68 3.60 15.01 -15.86
CA GLY A 68 2.15 14.99 -15.95
C GLY A 68 1.59 14.00 -16.97
N LYS A 69 2.42 13.12 -17.55
CA LYS A 69 1.97 12.08 -18.47
C LYS A 69 1.37 10.91 -17.70
N GLU A 70 0.20 10.43 -18.12
CA GLU A 70 -0.46 9.27 -17.53
C GLU A 70 0.34 7.99 -17.78
N VAL A 71 0.60 7.24 -16.71
CA VAL A 71 1.32 5.95 -16.71
C VAL A 71 0.34 4.86 -16.32
N LYS A 72 0.28 3.79 -17.12
CA LYS A 72 -0.57 2.64 -16.79
C LYS A 72 0.06 1.82 -15.66
N ALA A 73 -0.78 1.36 -14.72
CA ALA A 73 -0.35 0.44 -13.68
C ALA A 73 0.26 -0.82 -14.31
N ILE A 74 1.42 -1.24 -13.83
CA ILE A 74 2.06 -2.48 -14.27
C ILE A 74 1.51 -3.64 -13.46
N THR A 75 1.34 -4.79 -14.12
CA THR A 75 0.99 -6.05 -13.47
C THR A 75 2.06 -7.09 -13.78
N TYR A 76 2.01 -8.23 -13.08
CA TYR A 76 2.87 -9.36 -13.40
C TYR A 76 2.66 -9.77 -14.88
N GLY A 77 3.76 -9.82 -15.64
CA GLY A 77 3.74 -10.08 -17.09
C GLY A 77 3.49 -8.87 -17.99
N THR A 78 3.37 -7.65 -17.44
CA THR A 78 3.26 -6.41 -18.27
C THR A 78 4.60 -6.00 -18.89
N LEU A 79 5.72 -6.32 -18.24
CA LEU A 79 7.07 -6.04 -18.70
C LEU A 79 7.77 -7.37 -19.02
N GLU A 80 8.76 -7.35 -19.92
CA GLU A 80 9.58 -8.54 -20.19
C GLU A 80 10.28 -9.00 -18.90
N LEU A 81 10.40 -10.32 -18.73
CA LEU A 81 11.13 -10.87 -17.58
C LEU A 81 12.60 -10.45 -17.70
N SER A 82 13.08 -9.76 -16.65
CA SER A 82 14.49 -9.44 -16.43
C SER A 82 15.36 -10.68 -16.25
#